data_AF-A0A7X9AEA0-F1
#
_entry.id   AF-A0A7X9AEA0-F1
#
_cell.length_a   1.000
_cell.length_b   1.000
_cell.length_c   1.000
_cell.angle_alpha   90.00
_cell.angle_beta   90.00
_cell.angle_gamma   90.00
#
_symmetry.space_group_name_H-M   'P 1'
#
loop_
_entity.id
_entity.type
_entity.pdbx_description
1 polymer ?
#
loop_
_entity_poly.entity_id
_entity_poly.type
_entity_poly.pdbx_seq_one_letter_code
_entity_poly.pdbx_strand_id
1 'polypeptide(L)'
;MEEKNVEKKEVVKNKIGGAQIAILSGFGLILIFVFAFGCYGCSYQPSITIPGQDEAVFTLELLKDSNWALDTAEGETALPELKNAVIDNLAFGTFVDDTSLKLQLLAKGKTPIVSLLSYDEGTGFSIIFEGKELPIKVVYSQSKDGTNEVIILRGNESNTQCYYLRQ
;
A
#
# COMPACT_ATOMS: atom_id res chain seq x y z
N MET A 1 12.93 -5.92 -80.67
CA MET A 1 11.71 -5.18 -80.33
C MET A 1 10.64 -6.22 -79.96
N GLU A 2 10.31 -6.47 -78.69
CA GLU A 2 9.92 -5.49 -77.64
C GLU A 2 8.69 -4.69 -78.10
N GLU A 3 7.63 -4.44 -77.34
CA GLU A 3 7.24 -4.81 -75.96
C GLU A 3 5.69 -4.62 -75.83
N LYS A 4 4.97 -4.98 -74.76
CA LYS A 4 5.28 -5.48 -73.39
C LYS A 4 4.10 -6.35 -72.89
N ASN A 5 4.34 -7.29 -71.98
CA ASN A 5 3.28 -7.82 -71.10
C ASN A 5 3.12 -6.88 -69.90
N VAL A 6 1.91 -6.51 -69.50
CA VAL A 6 1.65 -5.82 -68.22
C VAL A 6 0.47 -6.51 -67.53
N GLU A 7 0.80 -7.35 -66.56
CA GLU A 7 -0.17 -8.02 -65.70
C GLU A 7 -1.04 -7.03 -64.93
N LYS A 8 -2.33 -7.36 -64.79
CA LYS A 8 -3.16 -6.79 -63.73
C LYS A 8 -2.62 -7.26 -62.39
N LYS A 9 -2.08 -6.34 -61.58
CA LYS A 9 -1.87 -6.57 -60.14
C LYS A 9 -3.24 -6.70 -59.45
N GLU A 10 -3.74 -7.93 -59.32
CA GLU A 10 -4.85 -8.18 -58.39
C GLU A 10 -4.35 -8.03 -56.96
N VAL A 11 -4.92 -7.06 -56.24
CA VAL A 11 -4.67 -6.86 -54.82
C VAL A 11 -5.32 -8.04 -54.08
N VAL A 12 -4.51 -8.95 -53.55
CA VAL A 12 -4.96 -10.08 -52.74
C VAL A 12 -5.56 -9.53 -51.43
N LYS A 13 -6.87 -9.26 -51.44
CA LYS A 13 -7.66 -9.09 -50.23
C LYS A 13 -7.72 -10.44 -49.51
N ASN A 14 -6.78 -10.67 -48.60
CA ASN A 14 -6.88 -11.73 -47.61
C ASN A 14 -8.19 -11.55 -46.84
N LYS A 15 -9.18 -12.38 -47.17
CA LYS A 15 -10.47 -12.43 -46.46
C LYS A 15 -10.22 -13.00 -45.08
N ILE A 16 -10.20 -12.13 -44.07
CA ILE A 16 -10.21 -12.52 -42.66
C ILE A 16 -11.45 -13.41 -42.46
N GLY A 17 -11.23 -14.67 -42.08
CA GLY A 17 -12.32 -15.63 -41.90
C GLY A 17 -13.17 -15.25 -40.68
N GLY A 18 -14.48 -15.57 -40.71
CA GLY A 18 -15.38 -15.25 -39.59
C GLY A 18 -14.90 -15.77 -38.22
N ALA A 19 -14.20 -16.91 -38.21
CA ALA A 19 -13.54 -17.44 -37.01
C ALA A 19 -12.43 -16.53 -36.46
N GLN A 20 -11.63 -15.87 -37.31
CA GLN A 20 -10.61 -14.91 -36.87
C GLN A 20 -11.24 -13.64 -36.31
N ILE A 21 -12.38 -13.19 -36.86
CA ILE A 21 -13.15 -12.06 -36.33
C ILE A 21 -13.72 -12.40 -34.95
N ALA A 22 -14.26 -13.61 -34.77
CA ALA A 22 -14.79 -14.08 -33.48
C ALA A 22 -13.71 -14.22 -32.40
N ILE A 23 -12.50 -14.68 -32.77
CA ILE A 23 -11.35 -14.74 -31.84
C ILE A 23 -10.90 -13.32 -31.46
N LEU A 24 -10.81 -12.39 -32.43
CA LEU A 24 -10.46 -10.99 -32.15
C LEU A 24 -11.49 -10.30 -31.24
N SER A 25 -12.79 -10.51 -31.49
CA SER A 25 -13.84 -9.89 -30.65
C SER A 25 -13.85 -10.46 -29.24
N GLY A 26 -13.68 -11.78 -29.08
CA GLY A 26 -13.53 -12.41 -27.77
C GLY A 26 -12.32 -11.88 -26.99
N PHE A 27 -11.17 -11.74 -27.63
CA PHE A 27 -9.96 -11.22 -27.00
C PHE A 27 -10.11 -9.73 -26.60
N GLY A 28 -10.77 -8.93 -27.46
CA GLY A 28 -11.10 -7.54 -27.14
C GLY A 28 -12.05 -7.43 -25.93
N LEU A 29 -13.05 -8.31 -25.84
CA LEU A 29 -13.99 -8.37 -24.71
C LEU A 29 -13.28 -8.74 -23.39
N ILE A 30 -12.39 -9.73 -23.44
CA ILE A 30 -11.56 -10.13 -22.28
C ILE A 30 -10.67 -8.96 -21.83
N LEU A 31 -10.01 -8.26 -22.75
CA LEU A 31 -9.20 -7.08 -22.42
C LEU A 31 -10.03 -5.96 -21.79
N ILE A 32 -11.24 -5.67 -22.29
CA ILE A 32 -12.15 -4.69 -21.69
C ILE A 32 -12.50 -5.08 -20.25
N PHE A 33 -12.77 -6.36 -19.98
CA PHE A 33 -12.97 -6.84 -18.61
C PHE A 33 -11.70 -6.67 -17.75
N VAL A 34 -10.51 -7.04 -18.24
CA VAL A 34 -9.26 -6.88 -17.48
C VAL A 34 -8.96 -5.40 -17.19
N PHE A 35 -9.24 -4.47 -18.11
CA PHE A 35 -9.09 -3.03 -17.85
C PHE A 35 -10.15 -2.48 -16.90
N ALA A 36 -11.43 -2.86 -17.06
CA ALA A 36 -12.50 -2.41 -16.19
C ALA A 36 -12.34 -2.93 -14.75
N PHE A 37 -11.89 -4.18 -14.59
CA PHE A 37 -11.72 -4.79 -13.27
C PHE A 37 -10.33 -4.54 -12.66
N GLY A 38 -9.28 -4.34 -13.47
CA GLY A 38 -7.94 -3.99 -13.00
C GLY A 38 -7.88 -2.66 -12.25
N CYS A 39 -8.73 -1.69 -12.63
CA CYS A 39 -8.82 -0.40 -11.94
C CYS A 39 -9.42 -0.47 -10.52
N TYR A 40 -10.14 -1.54 -10.14
CA TYR A 40 -10.58 -1.71 -8.75
C TYR A 40 -9.41 -1.96 -7.80
N GLY A 41 -8.30 -2.53 -8.27
CA GLY A 41 -7.09 -2.74 -7.47
C GLY A 41 -6.46 -1.44 -6.96
N CYS A 42 -6.58 -0.34 -7.71
CA CYS A 42 -6.05 0.96 -7.32
C CYS A 42 -6.91 1.70 -6.26
N SER A 43 -8.15 1.25 -6.03
CA SER A 43 -9.11 1.95 -5.17
C SER A 43 -9.10 1.51 -3.70
N TYR A 44 -8.37 0.45 -3.34
CA TYR A 44 -8.24 -0.05 -1.97
C TYR A 44 -7.08 0.60 -1.19
N GLN A 45 -6.58 1.76 -1.63
CA GLN A 45 -5.75 2.58 -0.76
C GLN A 45 -6.61 3.09 0.41
N PRO A 46 -6.29 2.73 1.68
CA PRO A 46 -7.02 3.27 2.81
C PRO A 46 -6.89 4.80 2.80
N SER A 47 -8.03 5.48 2.90
CA SER A 47 -8.05 6.93 3.02
C SER A 47 -7.30 7.32 4.29
N ILE A 48 -6.30 8.20 4.15
CA ILE A 48 -5.62 8.80 5.30
C ILE A 48 -6.56 9.86 5.89
N THR A 49 -7.64 9.41 6.52
CA THR A 49 -8.49 10.22 7.39
C THR A 49 -7.71 10.47 8.67
N ILE A 50 -7.46 11.74 8.97
CA ILE A 50 -6.91 12.14 10.26
C ILE A 50 -7.99 11.86 11.31
N PRO A 51 -7.72 11.03 12.34
CA PRO A 51 -8.71 10.73 13.36
C PRO A 51 -8.98 11.97 14.21
N GLY A 52 -10.20 12.09 14.73
CA GLY A 52 -10.53 13.13 15.71
C GLY A 52 -9.83 12.89 17.06
N GLN A 53 -9.76 13.89 17.92
CA GLN A 53 -9.02 13.80 19.19
C GLN A 53 -9.46 12.60 20.05
N ASP A 54 -10.77 12.40 20.25
CA ASP A 54 -11.30 11.29 21.04
C ASP A 54 -10.98 9.91 20.42
N GLU A 55 -11.03 9.81 19.09
CA GLU A 55 -10.69 8.60 18.33
C GLU A 55 -9.19 8.29 18.41
N ALA A 56 -8.36 9.33 18.39
CA ALA A 56 -6.91 9.21 18.53
C ALA A 56 -6.52 8.77 19.95
N VAL A 57 -7.11 9.35 20.99
CA VAL A 57 -6.90 8.93 22.39
C VAL A 57 -7.33 7.47 22.57
N PHE A 58 -8.51 7.08 22.09
CA PHE A 58 -8.97 5.69 22.12
C PHE A 58 -8.02 4.74 21.37
N THR A 59 -7.51 5.16 20.20
CA THR A 59 -6.52 4.40 19.45
C THR A 59 -5.22 4.22 20.24
N LEU A 60 -4.71 5.28 20.89
CA LEU A 60 -3.52 5.18 21.74
C LEU A 60 -3.76 4.27 22.95
N GLU A 61 -4.94 4.32 23.59
CA GLU A 61 -5.28 3.37 24.67
C GLU A 61 -5.26 1.91 24.20
N LEU A 62 -5.78 1.64 23.00
CA LEU A 62 -5.82 0.31 22.38
C LEU A 62 -4.44 -0.20 21.95
N LEU A 63 -3.57 0.72 21.48
CA LEU A 63 -2.19 0.43 21.10
C LEU A 63 -1.25 0.28 22.31
N LYS A 64 -1.56 0.86 23.47
CA LYS A 64 -0.70 0.79 24.66
C LYS A 64 -0.37 -0.67 25.04
N ASP A 65 0.90 -0.92 25.33
CA ASP A 65 1.44 -2.23 25.72
C ASP A 65 1.16 -3.38 24.71
N SER A 66 0.95 -3.04 23.42
CA SER A 66 0.68 -4.00 22.34
C SER A 66 1.87 -4.22 21.39
N ASN A 67 1.91 -5.40 20.74
CA ASN A 67 2.93 -5.75 19.76
C ASN A 67 2.29 -6.11 18.41
N TRP A 68 2.95 -5.70 17.34
CA TRP A 68 2.47 -5.85 15.96
C TRP A 68 3.61 -6.29 15.07
N ALA A 69 3.36 -7.28 14.21
CA ALA A 69 4.34 -7.80 13.27
C ALA A 69 3.98 -7.43 11.83
N LEU A 70 5.00 -7.21 11.00
CA LEU A 70 4.87 -6.98 9.57
C LEU A 70 4.13 -8.17 8.93
N ASP A 71 3.08 -7.88 8.16
CA ASP A 71 2.45 -8.87 7.30
C ASP A 71 3.38 -9.17 6.12
N THR A 72 3.89 -10.40 6.09
CA THR A 72 4.78 -10.89 5.03
C THR A 72 4.06 -11.76 4.00
N ALA A 73 2.72 -11.76 3.95
CA ALA A 73 1.95 -12.58 3.01
C ALA A 73 2.28 -12.26 1.54
N GLU A 74 2.57 -11.00 1.21
CA GLU A 74 3.02 -10.55 -0.12
C GLU A 74 4.55 -10.43 -0.23
N GLY A 75 5.30 -10.83 0.80
CA GLY A 75 6.75 -10.68 0.93
C GLY A 75 7.18 -9.59 1.91
N GLU A 76 8.50 -9.43 2.08
CA GLU A 76 9.06 -8.42 3.00
C GLU A 76 9.11 -7.05 2.34
N THR A 77 8.35 -6.09 2.88
CA THR A 77 8.33 -4.71 2.40
C THR A 77 9.29 -3.83 3.22
N ALA A 78 10.22 -3.18 2.53
CA ALA A 78 11.14 -2.19 3.11
C ALA A 78 10.64 -0.76 2.86
N LEU A 79 10.87 0.15 3.82
CA LEU A 79 10.57 1.58 3.67
C LEU A 79 11.78 2.35 3.14
N PRO A 80 11.75 2.94 1.92
CA PRO A 80 12.84 3.75 1.37
C PRO A 80 13.23 4.91 2.29
N GLU A 81 12.23 5.57 2.87
CA GLU A 81 12.34 6.65 3.85
C GLU A 81 13.16 6.27 5.09
N LEU A 82 13.19 4.99 5.45
CA LEU A 82 13.99 4.43 6.55
C LEU A 82 15.30 3.79 6.05
N LYS A 83 15.83 4.28 4.93
CA LYS A 83 17.03 3.77 4.23
C LYS A 83 16.87 2.32 3.78
N ASN A 84 15.69 1.98 3.23
CA ASN A 84 15.29 0.61 2.87
C ASN A 84 15.38 -0.38 4.04
N ALA A 85 15.03 0.06 5.25
CA ALA A 85 14.87 -0.85 6.38
C ALA A 85 13.53 -1.61 6.27
N VAL A 86 13.59 -2.93 6.46
CA VAL A 86 12.43 -3.74 6.83
C VAL A 86 12.26 -3.59 8.34
N ILE A 87 11.07 -3.13 8.77
CA ILE A 87 10.68 -3.09 10.19
C ILE A 87 9.83 -4.33 10.41
N ASP A 88 10.35 -5.30 11.18
CA ASP A 88 9.68 -6.59 11.39
C ASP A 88 8.57 -6.47 12.44
N ASN A 89 8.78 -5.64 13.48
CA ASN A 89 7.81 -5.47 14.56
C ASN A 89 7.73 -4.01 15.05
N LEU A 90 6.54 -3.64 15.50
CA LEU A 90 6.24 -2.42 16.24
C LEU A 90 5.82 -2.82 17.65
N ALA A 91 6.57 -2.39 18.67
CA ALA A 91 6.23 -2.62 20.07
C ALA A 91 5.85 -1.29 20.72
N PHE A 92 4.57 -1.14 21.06
CA PHE A 92 4.04 0.02 21.76
C PHE A 92 4.14 -0.20 23.26
N GLY A 93 4.68 0.78 23.98
CA GLY A 93 4.82 0.74 25.44
C GLY A 93 3.80 1.63 26.13
N THR A 94 4.23 2.21 27.24
CA THR A 94 3.43 3.16 28.03
C THR A 94 3.30 4.52 27.36
N PHE A 95 2.28 5.28 27.78
CA PHE A 95 2.20 6.72 27.56
C PHE A 95 3.46 7.46 28.06
N VAL A 96 3.74 8.58 27.40
CA VAL A 96 4.70 9.62 27.80
C VAL A 96 3.95 10.88 28.24
N ASP A 97 2.86 11.18 27.54
CA ASP A 97 1.86 12.21 27.79
C ASP A 97 0.50 11.73 27.24
N ASP A 98 -0.55 12.55 27.34
CA ASP A 98 -1.92 12.20 26.95
C ASP A 98 -2.10 11.95 25.43
N THR A 99 -1.11 12.34 24.62
CA THR A 99 -1.13 12.25 23.14
C THR A 99 -0.01 11.39 22.55
N SER A 100 0.84 10.81 23.40
CA SER A 100 2.07 10.12 22.95
C SER A 100 2.36 8.82 23.68
N LEU A 101 2.68 7.77 22.90
CA LEU A 101 3.16 6.48 23.39
C LEU A 101 4.66 6.30 23.08
N LYS A 102 5.36 5.54 23.92
CA LYS A 102 6.65 4.96 23.53
C LYS A 102 6.44 3.92 22.44
N LEU A 103 7.28 3.96 21.40
CA LEU A 103 7.28 3.01 20.30
C LEU A 103 8.69 2.45 20.12
N GLN A 104 8.83 1.15 19.95
CA GLN A 104 10.07 0.54 19.47
C GLN A 104 9.86 0.00 18.06
N LEU A 105 10.70 0.45 17.13
CA LEU A 105 10.77 -0.08 15.77
C LEU A 105 11.86 -1.15 15.73
N LEU A 106 11.47 -2.41 15.55
CA LEU A 106 12.40 -3.53 15.47
C LEU A 106 12.73 -3.81 14.00
N ALA A 107 13.83 -3.24 13.52
CA ALA A 107 14.30 -3.45 12.16
C ALA A 107 15.06 -4.78 12.02
N LYS A 108 14.85 -5.49 10.90
CA LYS A 108 15.41 -6.82 10.67
C LYS A 108 16.93 -6.86 10.83
N GLY A 109 17.40 -7.71 11.75
CA GLY A 109 18.83 -7.90 12.05
C GLY A 109 19.54 -6.66 12.65
N LYS A 110 18.79 -5.69 13.20
CA LYS A 110 19.32 -4.47 13.84
C LYS A 110 18.86 -4.36 15.29
N THR A 111 19.49 -3.47 16.04
CA THR A 111 19.04 -3.08 17.38
C THR A 111 17.68 -2.38 17.31
N PRO A 112 16.75 -2.61 18.25
CA PRO A 112 15.50 -1.87 18.35
C PRO A 112 15.74 -0.36 18.41
N ILE A 113 14.98 0.39 17.64
CA ILE A 113 15.04 1.86 17.60
C ILE A 113 13.90 2.38 18.49
N VAL A 114 14.25 3.10 19.57
CA VAL A 114 13.26 3.70 20.46
C VAL A 114 12.84 5.07 19.91
N SER A 115 11.54 5.25 19.71
CA SER A 115 10.87 6.44 19.20
C SER A 115 9.59 6.72 20.02
N LEU A 116 8.84 7.74 19.64
CA LEU A 116 7.50 8.02 20.13
C LEU A 116 6.51 7.91 18.98
N LEU A 117 5.32 7.34 19.23
CA LEU A 117 4.13 7.62 18.43
C LEU A 117 3.46 8.83 19.06
N SER A 118 3.21 9.89 18.29
CA SER A 118 2.54 11.11 18.74
C SER A 118 1.33 11.38 17.87
N TYR A 119 0.27 11.92 18.45
CA TYR A 119 -0.90 12.48 17.75
C TYR A 119 -0.86 14.00 17.70
N ASP A 120 -1.27 14.58 16.57
CA ASP A 120 -1.61 15.99 16.40
C ASP A 120 -2.89 16.11 15.56
N GLU A 121 -3.78 17.05 15.90
CA GLU A 121 -5.09 17.21 15.24
C GLU A 121 -4.96 17.64 13.75
N GLY A 122 -3.86 18.32 13.39
CA GLY A 122 -3.61 18.81 12.03
C GLY A 122 -2.89 17.81 11.13
N THR A 123 -2.10 16.87 11.67
CA THR A 123 -1.32 15.90 10.88
C THR A 123 -1.69 14.43 11.10
N GLY A 124 -2.36 14.10 12.20
CA GLY A 124 -2.69 12.74 12.62
C GLY A 124 -1.57 12.08 13.42
N PHE A 125 -1.34 10.79 13.15
CA PHE A 125 -0.31 10.02 13.86
C PHE A 125 1.05 10.04 13.13
N SER A 126 2.06 10.45 13.87
CA SER A 126 3.44 10.59 13.39
C SER A 126 4.43 9.91 14.34
N ILE A 127 5.56 9.44 13.80
CA ILE A 127 6.62 8.81 14.60
C ILE A 127 7.76 9.81 14.80
N ILE A 128 8.08 10.10 16.05
CA ILE A 128 9.15 11.03 16.44
C ILE A 128 10.37 10.23 16.90
N PHE A 129 11.50 10.41 16.22
CA PHE A 129 12.80 9.83 16.56
C PHE A 129 13.83 10.94 16.75
N GLU A 130 14.57 10.92 17.86
CA GLU A 130 15.56 11.96 18.23
C GLU A 130 15.02 13.40 18.13
N GLY A 131 13.74 13.59 18.48
CA GLY A 131 13.06 14.90 18.41
C GLY A 131 12.69 15.37 17.00
N LYS A 132 12.75 14.48 16.00
CA LYS A 132 12.34 14.75 14.61
C LYS A 132 11.25 13.80 14.17
N GLU A 133 10.26 14.34 13.47
CA GLU A 133 9.27 13.53 12.77
C GLU A 133 9.94 12.73 11.65
N LEU A 134 9.68 11.42 11.61
CA LEU A 134 10.09 10.56 10.50
C LEU A 134 9.13 10.78 9.31
N PRO A 135 9.60 10.73 8.05
CA PRO A 135 8.77 10.97 6.86
C PRO A 135 7.87 9.77 6.50
N ILE A 136 7.17 9.23 7.50
CA ILE A 136 6.23 8.12 7.41
C ILE A 136 4.94 8.50 8.15
N LYS A 137 3.79 8.19 7.55
CA LYS A 137 2.48 8.32 8.20
C LYS A 137 2.07 7.01 8.84
N VAL A 138 1.48 7.10 10.02
CA VAL A 138 0.86 5.97 10.71
C VAL A 138 -0.65 6.06 10.53
N VAL A 139 -1.28 4.96 10.12
CA VAL A 139 -2.74 4.82 10.09
C VAL A 139 -3.11 3.57 10.85
N TYR A 140 -3.96 3.71 11.86
CA TYR A 140 -4.65 2.59 12.49
C TYR A 140 -5.97 2.35 11.75
N SER A 141 -6.35 1.09 11.55
CA SER A 141 -7.63 0.72 10.96
C SER A 141 -8.15 -0.57 11.56
N GLN A 142 -9.47 -0.64 11.76
CA GLN A 142 -10.16 -1.80 12.33
C GLN A 142 -11.35 -2.17 11.43
N SER A 143 -11.60 -3.46 11.27
CA SER A 143 -12.78 -3.95 10.56
C SER A 143 -14.06 -3.67 11.34
N LYS A 144 -15.21 -3.54 10.66
CA LYS A 144 -16.49 -3.15 11.30
C LYS A 144 -16.99 -4.12 12.38
N ASP A 145 -16.52 -5.36 12.34
CA ASP A 145 -16.79 -6.44 13.29
C ASP A 145 -15.75 -6.50 14.44
N GLY A 146 -14.72 -5.65 14.42
CA GLY A 146 -13.65 -5.60 15.42
C GLY A 146 -12.60 -6.70 15.31
N THR A 147 -12.85 -7.73 14.49
CA THR A 147 -12.06 -8.97 14.43
C THR A 147 -10.67 -8.79 13.81
N ASN A 148 -10.51 -7.84 12.89
CA ASN A 148 -9.23 -7.56 12.25
C ASN A 148 -8.82 -6.12 12.54
N GLU A 149 -7.61 -5.96 13.05
CA GLU A 149 -6.99 -4.66 13.30
C GLU A 149 -5.67 -4.63 12.51
N VAL A 150 -5.36 -3.49 11.90
CA VAL A 150 -4.14 -3.30 11.10
C VAL A 150 -3.54 -1.92 11.39
N ILE A 151 -2.22 -1.88 11.55
CA ILE A 151 -1.44 -0.63 11.48
C ILE A 151 -0.79 -0.56 10.10
N ILE A 152 -0.83 0.61 9.49
CA ILE A 152 -0.22 0.86 8.19
C ILE A 152 0.84 1.95 8.39
N LEU A 153 2.09 1.62 8.05
CA LEU A 153 3.14 2.63 7.88
C LEU A 153 3.26 2.95 6.40
N ARG A 154 3.02 4.22 6.04
CA ARG A 154 3.11 4.69 4.65
C ARG A 154 4.24 5.70 4.49
N GLY A 155 5.16 5.44 3.57
CA GLY A 155 6.19 6.40 3.16
C GLY A 155 5.59 7.65 2.52
N ASN A 156 6.02 8.84 2.94
CA ASN A 156 5.50 10.11 2.44
C ASN A 156 5.87 10.39 0.98
N GLU A 157 7.03 9.91 0.51
CA GLU A 157 7.53 10.15 -0.84
C GLU A 157 7.29 8.93 -1.74
N SER A 158 7.68 7.75 -1.26
CA SER A 158 7.57 6.49 -1.98
C SER A 158 6.12 6.03 -2.16
N ASN A 159 5.23 6.41 -1.22
CA ASN A 159 3.89 5.83 -1.04
C ASN A 159 3.89 4.32 -0.78
N THR A 160 5.05 3.72 -0.48
CA THR A 160 5.17 2.33 -0.03
C THR A 160 4.39 2.15 1.27
N GLN A 161 3.59 1.09 1.36
CA GLN A 161 2.79 0.76 2.53
C GLN A 161 3.27 -0.56 3.13
N CYS A 162 3.54 -0.55 4.43
CA CYS A 162 3.81 -1.73 5.22
C CYS A 162 2.62 -1.96 6.15
N TYR A 163 2.01 -3.14 6.08
CA TYR A 163 0.88 -3.54 6.92
C TYR A 163 1.41 -4.34 8.12
N TYR A 164 0.86 -4.08 9.30
CA TYR A 164 1.23 -4.77 10.52
C TYR A 164 -0.02 -5.31 11.20
N LEU A 165 0.05 -6.57 11.62
CA LEU A 165 -1.03 -7.29 12.28
C LEU A 165 -0.68 -7.51 13.75
N ARG A 166 -1.70 -7.50 14.61
CA ARG A 166 -1.55 -7.68 16.06
C ARG A 166 -1.07 -9.10 16.40
N GLN A 167 -0.18 -9.21 17.40
CA GLN A 167 0.28 -10.47 17.99
C GLN A 167 -0.35 -10.75 19.36
#